data_AF-A0A7V2TYC0-F1
#
_entry.id   AF-A0A7V2TYC0-F1
#
_cell.length_a   1.000
_cell.length_b   1.000
_cell.length_c   1.000
_cell.angle_alpha   90.00
_cell.angle_beta   90.00
_cell.angle_gamma   90.00
#
_symmetry.space_group_name_H-M   'P 1'
#
loop_
_entity.id
_entity.type
_entity.pdbx_description
1 polymer ?
#
loop_
_entity_poly.entity_id
_entity_poly.type
_entity_poly.pdbx_seq_one_letter_code
_entity_poly.pdbx_strand_id
1 'polypeptide(L)'
;MKIQRLIGILAATSGILFFPGAPAWANKSETKIEAPAAAAQGSEITVKVTVTHNANTALHHTEWLWVQVNGKEIARWNYSGAQLPEGATFTKEIRLRVEGPLEIKAKASCNNHGSANEAVGKVALK
;
A
#
# COMPACT_ATOMS: atom_id res chain seq x y z
N MET A 1 16.29 -71.85 -28.65
CA MET A 1 16.39 -71.50 -27.20
C MET A 1 17.05 -70.13 -27.07
N LYS A 2 16.46 -69.25 -26.25
CA LYS A 2 17.03 -68.02 -25.68
C LYS A 2 17.09 -66.80 -26.59
N ILE A 3 16.68 -65.59 -26.20
CA ILE A 3 15.82 -65.04 -25.15
C ILE A 3 15.69 -63.57 -25.62
N GLN A 4 14.47 -63.05 -25.71
CA GLN A 4 14.23 -61.64 -26.01
C GLN A 4 14.87 -60.80 -24.92
N ARG A 5 15.76 -59.86 -25.27
CA ARG A 5 16.30 -58.88 -24.31
C ARG A 5 15.47 -57.61 -24.41
N LEU A 6 14.87 -57.32 -23.25
CA LEU A 6 13.95 -56.24 -23.01
C LEU A 6 14.53 -54.85 -23.27
N ILE A 7 13.62 -54.04 -23.77
CA ILE A 7 13.52 -52.59 -23.80
C ILE A 7 14.17 -51.95 -22.57
N GLY A 8 15.08 -51.00 -22.82
CA GLY A 8 15.55 -50.03 -21.84
C GLY A 8 15.52 -48.64 -22.46
N ILE A 9 14.32 -48.08 -22.66
CA ILE A 9 14.17 -46.67 -23.02
C ILE A 9 14.35 -45.86 -21.73
N LEU A 10 15.50 -45.21 -21.63
CA LEU A 10 15.82 -44.24 -20.60
C LEU A 10 15.00 -42.96 -20.85
N ALA A 11 13.77 -42.91 -20.35
CA ALA A 11 12.97 -41.70 -20.39
C ALA A 11 13.29 -40.83 -19.16
N ALA A 12 14.29 -39.96 -19.28
CA ALA A 12 14.49 -38.86 -18.35
C ALA A 12 13.38 -37.82 -18.59
N THR A 13 12.26 -37.95 -17.88
CA THR A 13 11.23 -36.92 -17.86
C THR A 13 11.73 -35.75 -17.04
N SER A 14 12.32 -34.77 -17.73
CA SER A 14 12.55 -33.43 -17.19
C SER A 14 11.19 -32.81 -16.91
N GLY A 15 10.67 -33.01 -15.69
CA GLY A 15 9.48 -32.35 -15.21
C GLY A 15 9.73 -30.86 -15.11
N ILE A 16 9.40 -30.12 -16.17
CA ILE A 16 9.21 -28.67 -16.08
C ILE A 16 8.04 -28.48 -15.12
N LEU A 17 8.34 -28.14 -13.87
CA LEU A 17 7.36 -27.65 -12.92
C LEU A 17 6.85 -26.31 -13.46
N PHE A 18 5.78 -26.37 -14.25
CA PHE A 18 4.93 -25.22 -14.50
C PHE A 18 4.25 -24.88 -13.17
N PHE A 19 4.86 -23.99 -12.40
CA PHE A 19 4.12 -23.21 -11.42
C PHE A 19 3.34 -22.18 -12.23
N PRO A 20 2.00 -22.27 -12.35
CA PRO A 20 1.24 -21.08 -12.68
C PRO A 20 1.47 -20.14 -11.51
N GLY A 21 2.42 -19.22 -11.66
CA GLY A 21 2.53 -18.10 -10.74
C GLY A 21 1.16 -17.45 -10.72
N ALA A 22 0.48 -17.50 -9.57
CA ALA A 22 -0.62 -16.57 -9.34
C ALA A 22 -0.08 -15.21 -9.74
N PRO A 23 -0.79 -14.40 -10.54
CA PRO A 23 -0.31 -13.08 -10.85
C PRO A 23 -0.08 -12.40 -9.50
N ALA A 24 1.18 -12.17 -9.14
CA ALA A 24 1.50 -11.34 -8.01
C ALA A 24 1.06 -9.95 -8.47
N TRP A 25 -0.16 -9.57 -8.09
CA TRP A 25 -0.76 -8.27 -8.43
C TRP A 25 0.05 -7.22 -7.70
N ALA A 26 1.22 -6.89 -8.21
CA ALA A 26 2.04 -5.82 -7.72
C ALA A 26 1.18 -4.55 -7.82
N ASN A 27 0.53 -4.18 -6.73
CA ASN A 27 -0.52 -3.18 -6.77
C ASN A 27 0.11 -1.81 -6.51
N LYS A 28 -0.65 -0.78 -6.86
CA LYS A 28 -0.30 0.59 -6.52
C LYS A 28 -0.61 0.80 -5.03
N SER A 29 0.07 1.72 -4.36
CA SER A 29 -0.26 2.05 -2.97
C SER A 29 -1.61 2.76 -2.90
N GLU A 30 -2.52 2.24 -2.08
CA GLU A 30 -3.85 2.78 -1.83
C GLU A 30 -3.89 3.51 -0.50
N THR A 31 -4.71 4.55 -0.40
CA THR A 31 -4.95 5.31 0.84
C THR A 31 -6.41 5.30 1.25
N LYS A 32 -6.66 5.27 2.57
CA LYS A 32 -7.97 5.45 3.20
C LYS A 32 -7.84 6.46 4.34
N ILE A 33 -8.79 7.37 4.46
CA ILE A 33 -8.86 8.34 5.56
C ILE A 33 -10.02 7.97 6.49
N GLU A 34 -9.77 7.98 7.79
CA GLU A 34 -10.78 7.89 8.83
C GLU A 34 -10.70 9.15 9.70
N ALA A 35 -11.79 9.91 9.70
CA ALA A 35 -11.94 11.17 10.44
C ALA A 35 -13.41 11.33 10.86
N PRO A 36 -13.72 12.11 11.92
CA PRO A 36 -15.10 12.43 12.26
C PRO A 36 -15.76 13.24 11.15
N ALA A 37 -17.04 13.00 10.86
CA ALA A 37 -17.77 13.74 9.85
C ALA A 37 -17.97 15.23 10.20
N ALA A 38 -17.99 15.56 11.50
CA ALA A 38 -18.06 16.93 11.99
C ALA A 38 -17.35 17.09 13.34
N ALA A 39 -16.84 18.29 13.63
CA ALA A 39 -16.15 18.62 14.87
C ALA A 39 -16.41 20.09 15.28
N ALA A 40 -16.25 20.39 16.57
CA ALA A 40 -16.43 21.74 17.08
C ALA A 40 -15.22 22.62 16.72
N GLN A 41 -15.45 23.90 16.42
CA GLN A 41 -14.35 24.84 16.22
C GLN A 41 -13.49 24.94 17.49
N GLY A 42 -12.17 24.97 17.31
CA GLY A 42 -11.17 24.97 18.37
C GLY A 42 -10.85 23.59 18.95
N SER A 43 -11.61 22.54 18.61
CA SER A 43 -11.32 21.18 19.08
C SER A 43 -10.14 20.55 18.33
N GLU A 44 -9.50 19.58 18.98
CA GLU A 44 -8.52 18.70 18.33
C GLU A 44 -9.20 17.39 17.92
N ILE A 45 -8.96 16.95 16.69
CA ILE A 45 -9.40 15.66 16.17
C ILE A 45 -8.20 14.79 15.78
N THR A 46 -8.37 13.48 15.87
CA THR A 46 -7.41 12.51 15.30
C THR A 46 -7.91 12.05 13.94
N VAL A 47 -7.05 12.17 12.94
CA VAL A 47 -7.24 11.64 11.59
C VAL A 47 -6.32 10.44 11.42
N LYS A 48 -6.87 9.31 10.98
CA LYS A 48 -6.09 8.13 10.62
C LYS A 48 -5.99 8.02 9.12
N VAL A 49 -4.78 7.83 8.62
CA VAL A 49 -4.50 7.56 7.21
C VAL A 49 -3.91 6.17 7.11
N THR A 50 -4.69 5.24 6.58
CA THR A 50 -4.24 3.86 6.34
C THR A 50 -3.78 3.75 4.91
N VAL A 51 -2.56 3.23 4.73
CA VAL A 51 -1.98 2.87 3.44
C VAL A 51 -2.04 1.37 3.30
N THR A 52 -2.49 0.88 2.14
CA THR A 52 -2.48 -0.55 1.79
C THR A 52 -1.67 -0.74 0.52
N HIS A 53 -0.72 -1.67 0.59
CA HIS A 53 0.09 -2.14 -0.52
C HIS A 53 0.30 -3.66 -0.33
N ASN A 54 0.67 -4.38 -1.39
CA ASN A 54 0.88 -5.83 -1.31
C ASN A 54 2.35 -6.23 -1.10
N ALA A 55 3.27 -5.27 -1.08
CA ALA A 55 4.70 -5.51 -0.88
C ALA A 55 5.31 -4.52 0.11
N ASN A 56 6.33 -4.98 0.85
CA ASN A 56 7.17 -4.12 1.68
C ASN A 56 8.58 -4.68 1.80
N THR A 57 9.37 -4.47 0.76
CA THR A 57 10.75 -4.97 0.64
C THR A 57 11.67 -3.86 0.16
N ALA A 58 12.99 -4.04 0.31
CA ALA A 58 13.98 -3.04 -0.08
C ALA A 58 13.83 -2.55 -1.53
N LEU A 59 13.38 -3.41 -2.45
CA LEU A 59 13.22 -3.10 -3.88
C LEU A 59 11.77 -2.79 -4.27
N HIS A 60 10.79 -3.04 -3.40
CA HIS A 60 9.38 -2.86 -3.70
C HIS A 60 8.57 -2.54 -2.44
N HIS A 61 8.21 -1.26 -2.28
CA HIS A 61 7.52 -0.72 -1.11
C HIS A 61 6.77 0.57 -1.47
N THR A 62 5.95 1.06 -0.54
CA THR A 62 5.45 2.43 -0.61
C THR A 62 6.61 3.39 -0.36
N GLU A 63 6.99 4.21 -1.35
CA GLU A 63 8.09 5.19 -1.27
C GLU A 63 7.70 6.49 -0.59
N TRP A 64 6.43 6.88 -0.64
CA TRP A 64 5.97 8.08 0.07
C TRP A 64 4.48 8.03 0.40
N LEU A 65 4.13 8.77 1.44
CA LEU A 65 2.77 9.17 1.83
C LEU A 65 2.80 10.67 2.09
N TRP A 66 1.86 11.42 1.52
CA TRP A 66 1.60 12.81 1.93
C TRP A 66 0.16 12.97 2.41
N VAL A 67 -0.04 13.96 3.28
CA VAL A 67 -1.37 14.40 3.73
C VAL A 67 -1.47 15.92 3.61
N GLN A 68 -2.57 16.37 3.01
CA GLN A 68 -2.93 17.76 2.87
C GLN A 68 -4.21 18.08 3.64
N VAL A 69 -4.31 19.31 4.14
CA VAL A 69 -5.53 19.89 4.69
C VAL A 69 -5.78 21.22 3.99
N ASN A 70 -6.96 21.40 3.41
CA ASN A 70 -7.37 22.60 2.69
C ASN A 70 -6.34 23.04 1.62
N GLY A 71 -5.78 22.05 0.90
CA GLY A 71 -4.79 22.26 -0.16
C GLY A 71 -3.34 22.48 0.31
N LYS A 72 -3.07 22.51 1.62
CA LYS A 72 -1.72 22.64 2.18
C LYS A 72 -1.19 21.30 2.67
N GLU A 73 0.00 20.90 2.24
CA GLU A 73 0.69 19.72 2.79
C GLU A 73 1.05 19.97 4.26
N ILE A 74 0.59 19.09 5.13
CA ILE A 74 0.81 19.17 6.58
C ILE A 74 1.72 18.07 7.10
N ALA A 75 1.88 16.98 6.34
CA ALA A 75 2.73 15.87 6.70
C ALA A 75 3.16 15.10 5.45
N ARG A 76 4.40 14.62 5.47
CA ARG A 76 4.97 13.72 4.47
C ARG A 76 5.90 12.73 5.12
N TRP A 77 5.77 11.48 4.72
CA TRP A 77 6.69 10.39 5.06
C TRP A 77 7.31 9.90 3.76
N ASN A 78 8.64 9.88 3.73
CA ASN A 78 9.39 9.27 2.65
C ASN A 78 10.03 8.00 3.19
N TYR A 79 10.03 6.98 2.36
CA TYR A 79 10.58 5.66 2.64
C TYR A 79 11.61 5.32 1.57
N SER A 80 12.47 4.38 1.91
CA SER A 80 13.48 3.87 0.97
C SER A 80 13.74 2.40 1.24
N GLY A 81 14.53 1.75 0.37
CA GLY A 81 14.89 0.35 0.59
C GLY A 81 15.65 0.09 1.89
N ALA A 82 16.30 1.11 2.46
CA ALA A 82 16.97 1.05 3.75
C ALA A 82 16.07 1.44 4.94
N GLN A 83 14.94 2.11 4.67
CA GLN A 83 13.99 2.59 5.66
C GLN A 83 12.57 2.37 5.14
N LEU A 84 12.12 1.13 5.29
CA LEU A 84 10.79 0.71 4.85
C LEU A 84 9.70 1.29 5.75
N PRO A 85 8.45 1.41 5.23
CA PRO A 85 7.30 1.57 6.10
C PRO A 85 7.15 0.38 7.06
N GLU A 86 6.33 0.57 8.09
CA GLU A 86 6.10 -0.41 9.15
C GLU A 86 5.59 -1.77 8.63
N GLY A 87 4.92 -1.77 7.48
CA GLY A 87 4.39 -2.94 6.83
C GLY A 87 3.89 -2.63 5.42
N ALA A 88 3.41 -3.67 4.72
CA ALA A 88 2.71 -3.49 3.44
C ALA A 88 1.38 -2.74 3.65
N THR A 89 0.75 -2.93 4.82
CA THR A 89 -0.31 -2.09 5.34
C THR A 89 0.19 -1.36 6.59
N PHE A 90 -0.01 -0.05 6.67
CA PHE A 90 0.36 0.76 7.83
C PHE A 90 -0.58 1.94 8.01
N THR A 91 -0.64 2.51 9.22
CA THR A 91 -1.49 3.66 9.54
C THR A 91 -0.66 4.78 10.15
N LYS A 92 -0.87 6.01 9.68
CA LYS A 92 -0.37 7.24 10.32
C LYS A 92 -1.52 7.97 10.99
N GLU A 93 -1.32 8.39 12.23
CA GLU A 93 -2.26 9.24 12.95
C GLU A 93 -1.76 10.68 12.96
N ILE A 94 -2.65 11.62 12.69
CA ILE A 94 -2.37 13.05 12.68
C ILE A 94 -3.40 13.75 13.57
N ARG A 95 -2.93 14.62 14.46
CA ARG A 95 -3.80 15.48 15.26
C ARG A 95 -3.98 16.82 14.56
N LEU A 96 -5.24 17.23 14.37
CA LEU A 96 -5.60 18.47 13.70
C LEU A 96 -6.47 19.34 14.60
N ARG A 97 -6.14 20.62 14.69
CA ARG A 97 -7.03 21.62 15.28
C ARG A 97 -8.04 22.07 14.25
N VAL A 98 -9.32 22.04 14.62
CA VAL A 98 -10.43 22.39 13.73
C VAL A 98 -10.69 23.90 13.85
N GLU A 99 -10.20 24.69 12.91
CA GLU A 99 -10.45 26.14 12.87
C GLU A 99 -11.59 26.53 11.92
N GLY A 100 -12.01 25.59 11.08
CA GLY A 100 -13.09 25.70 10.11
C GLY A 100 -13.37 24.33 9.48
N PRO A 101 -14.22 24.27 8.44
CA PRO A 101 -14.38 23.04 7.66
C PRO A 101 -13.03 22.57 7.11
N LEU A 102 -12.79 21.26 7.16
CA LEU A 102 -11.55 20.65 6.68
C LEU A 102 -11.85 19.76 5.47
N GLU A 103 -11.10 19.97 4.39
CA GLU A 103 -10.89 18.99 3.33
C GLU A 103 -9.52 18.35 3.53
N ILE A 104 -9.51 17.07 3.87
CA ILE A 104 -8.30 16.28 4.11
C ILE A 104 -8.07 15.42 2.87
N LYS A 105 -6.87 15.50 2.29
CA LYS A 105 -6.44 14.64 1.18
C LYS A 105 -5.23 13.84 1.58
N ALA A 106 -5.17 12.59 1.16
CA ALA A 106 -4.01 11.75 1.38
C ALA A 106 -3.71 10.92 0.14
N LYS A 107 -2.42 10.71 -0.13
CA LYS A 107 -1.99 9.89 -1.26
C LYS A 107 -0.68 9.21 -0.93
N ALA A 108 -0.57 7.96 -1.34
CA ALA A 108 0.65 7.17 -1.22
C ALA A 108 1.08 6.64 -2.59
N SER A 109 2.36 6.37 -2.75
CA SER A 109 2.94 5.84 -3.98
C SER A 109 3.86 4.66 -3.68
N CYS A 110 3.73 3.63 -4.49
CA CYS A 110 4.66 2.53 -4.60
C CYS A 110 5.83 2.95 -5.51
N ASN A 111 7.06 2.63 -5.11
CA ASN A 111 8.27 2.98 -5.86
C ASN A 111 8.28 2.41 -7.29
N ASN A 112 7.54 1.33 -7.54
CA ASN A 112 7.49 0.63 -8.83
C ASN A 112 6.17 0.84 -9.59
N HIS A 113 5.07 1.12 -8.90
CA HIS A 113 3.72 1.12 -9.50
C HIS A 113 2.93 2.42 -9.29
N GLY A 114 3.46 3.36 -8.52
CA GLY A 114 2.79 4.61 -8.24
C GLY A 114 1.60 4.47 -7.29
N SER A 115 0.59 5.30 -7.50
CA SER A 115 -0.55 5.49 -6.59
C SER A 115 -1.86 4.93 -7.14
N ALA A 116 -2.64 4.25 -6.30
CA ALA A 116 -3.96 3.72 -6.67
C ALA A 116 -5.03 4.81 -6.68
N ASN A 117 -4.97 5.72 -5.70
CA ASN A 117 -5.99 6.73 -5.46
C ASN A 117 -5.43 7.92 -4.66
N GLU A 118 -6.19 9.00 -4.64
CA GLU A 118 -6.06 10.08 -3.65
C GLU A 118 -7.32 10.03 -2.77
N ALA A 119 -7.16 9.68 -1.50
CA ALA A 119 -8.27 9.64 -0.56
C ALA A 119 -8.69 11.06 -0.19
N VAL A 120 -10.00 11.29 -0.07
CA VAL A 120 -10.58 12.58 0.35
C VAL A 120 -11.51 12.35 1.53
N GLY A 121 -11.25 13.03 2.64
CA GLY A 121 -12.11 13.10 3.82
C GLY A 121 -12.56 14.53 4.08
N LYS A 122 -13.77 14.72 4.59
CA LYS A 122 -14.30 16.04 4.95
C LYS A 122 -14.76 16.06 6.41
N VAL A 123 -14.44 17.15 7.10
CA VAL A 123 -14.91 17.42 8.46
C VAL A 123 -15.67 18.74 8.44
N ALA A 124 -16.98 18.68 8.68
CA ALA A 124 -17.81 19.86 8.84
C ALA A 124 -17.62 20.50 10.23
N LEU A 125 -18.03 21.75 10.38
CA LEU A 125 -18.26 22.31 11.71
C LEU A 125 -19.57 21.74 12.28
N LYS A 126 -19.55 21.42 13.57
CA LYS A 126 -20.76 21.09 14.33
C LYS A 126 -21.62 22.32 14.61
#